data_AF-A0AA96HLM5-F1
#
_entry.id   AF-A0AA96HLM5-F1
#
_cell.length_a   1.000
_cell.length_b   1.000
_cell.length_c   1.000
_cell.angle_alpha   90.00
_cell.angle_beta   90.00
_cell.angle_gamma   90.00
#
_symmetry.space_group_name_H-M   'P 1'
#
loop_
_entity.id
_entity.type
_entity.pdbx_description
1 polymer ?
#
loop_
_entity_poly.entity_id
_entity_poly.type
_entity_poly.pdbx_seq_one_letter_code
_entity_poly.pdbx_strand_id
1 'polypeptide(L)'
;MTSSSKLNRCAKIEGKSKSLGFTLVEVMVALMVVGMALPAIVMQIQSSLDYATQAEDKTFAYWIAENKSQEIILAHRLKKKLPPKRESDTMEFGGREWAWQIVSKKVGEKETAMQQYEIFVGLEKDEWLANIMGYLPL
;
A
#
# COMPACT_ATOMS: atom_id res chain seq x y z
N MET A 1 55.53 52.22 46.13
CA MET A 1 54.77 51.16 45.44
C MET A 1 53.74 51.81 44.53
N THR A 2 54.09 52.15 43.29
CA THR A 2 53.12 52.57 42.27
C THR A 2 53.61 52.03 40.93
N SER A 3 53.21 50.81 40.60
CA SER A 3 53.57 50.17 39.33
C SER A 3 52.48 50.47 38.31
N SER A 4 52.87 51.21 37.27
CA SER A 4 52.03 51.64 36.15
C SER A 4 51.37 50.48 35.41
N SER A 5 50.12 50.76 35.06
CA SER A 5 49.38 50.23 33.92
C SER A 5 50.26 49.84 32.72
N LYS A 6 50.15 48.57 32.31
CA LYS A 6 50.34 48.16 30.91
C LYS A 6 49.13 47.35 30.45
N LEU A 7 48.14 48.07 29.96
CA LEU A 7 47.22 47.56 28.95
C LEU A 7 47.99 47.31 27.65
N ASN A 8 47.40 46.51 26.76
CA ASN A 8 47.79 46.16 25.39
C ASN A 8 48.41 44.75 25.32
N ARG A 9 47.87 43.80 24.56
CA ARG A 9 47.37 43.96 23.19
C ARG A 9 46.50 42.74 22.83
N CYS A 10 45.19 42.93 22.67
CA CYS A 10 44.34 41.90 22.09
C CYS A 10 44.51 41.99 20.57
N ALA A 11 45.19 41.02 19.97
CA ALA A 11 45.35 40.94 18.53
C ALA A 11 43.98 40.63 17.92
N LYS A 12 43.33 41.64 17.35
CA LYS A 12 42.10 41.49 16.58
C LYS A 12 42.45 40.77 15.28
N ILE A 13 42.19 39.46 15.21
CA ILE A 13 42.21 38.74 13.94
C ILE A 13 40.92 39.10 13.21
N GLU A 14 40.99 40.13 12.36
CA GLU A 14 39.92 40.41 11.42
C GLU A 14 39.97 39.35 10.30
N GLY A 15 39.23 38.26 10.52
CA GLY A 15 38.90 37.32 9.46
C GLY A 15 38.08 38.07 8.40
N LYS A 16 38.72 38.41 7.28
CA LYS A 16 38.06 39.01 6.13
C LYS A 16 37.05 38.01 5.56
N SER A 17 35.78 38.18 5.93
CA SER A 17 34.66 37.56 5.24
C SER A 17 34.69 38.05 3.79
N LYS A 18 35.22 37.23 2.88
CA LYS A 18 35.06 37.44 1.45
C LYS A 18 33.63 37.02 1.12
N SER A 19 32.75 37.98 0.86
CA SER A 19 31.50 37.67 0.18
C SER A 19 31.85 37.24 -1.25
N LEU A 20 31.94 35.93 -1.47
CA LEU A 20 32.05 35.36 -2.79
C LEU A 20 30.66 35.49 -3.43
N GLY A 21 30.56 36.30 -4.49
CA GLY A 21 29.35 36.35 -5.32
C GLY A 21 29.23 35.08 -6.16
N PHE A 22 27.99 34.70 -6.50
CA PHE A 22 27.71 33.54 -7.34
C PHE A 22 28.24 33.76 -8.76
N THR A 23 28.89 32.73 -9.32
CA THR A 23 29.30 32.74 -10.72
C THR A 23 28.13 32.33 -11.61
N LEU A 24 28.12 32.81 -12.87
CA LEU A 24 27.12 32.38 -13.87
C LEU A 24 27.11 30.85 -14.04
N VAL A 25 28.31 30.25 -14.06
CA VAL A 25 28.49 28.80 -14.26
C VAL A 25 27.89 27.99 -13.12
N GLU A 26 28.01 28.46 -11.87
CA GLU A 26 27.45 27.78 -10.70
C GLU A 26 25.92 27.72 -10.74
N VAL A 27 25.27 28.83 -11.12
CA VAL A 27 23.82 28.87 -11.30
C VAL A 27 23.37 27.98 -12.46
N MET A 28 24.13 27.95 -13.57
CA MET A 28 23.83 27.07 -14.70
C MET A 28 23.92 25.59 -14.32
N VAL A 29 24.96 25.20 -13.57
CA VAL A 29 25.12 23.81 -13.09
C VAL A 29 24.03 23.48 -12.07
N ALA A 30 23.72 24.38 -11.14
CA ALA A 30 22.64 24.18 -10.18
C ALA A 30 21.29 23.95 -10.88
N LEU A 31 20.97 24.78 -11.88
CA LEU A 31 19.76 24.61 -12.69
C LEU A 31 19.77 23.31 -13.50
N MET A 32 20.92 22.90 -14.04
CA MET A 32 21.04 21.63 -14.75
C MET A 32 20.74 20.43 -13.83
N VAL A 33 21.34 20.41 -12.63
CA VAL A 33 21.12 19.34 -11.64
C VAL A 33 19.67 19.34 -11.17
N VAL A 34 19.13 20.51 -10.82
CA VAL A 34 17.73 20.65 -10.37
C VAL A 34 16.75 20.26 -11.49
N GLY A 35 17.02 20.69 -12.73
CA GLY A 35 16.20 20.35 -13.90
C GLY A 35 16.15 18.84 -14.19
N MET A 36 17.22 18.10 -13.87
CA MET A 36 17.24 16.63 -13.97
C MET A 36 16.60 15.95 -12.75
N ALA A 37 16.79 16.50 -11.55
CA ALA A 37 16.32 15.88 -10.31
C ALA A 37 14.80 16.03 -10.08
N LEU A 38 14.23 17.19 -10.41
CA LEU A 38 12.80 17.47 -10.14
C LEU A 38 11.84 16.49 -10.84
N PRO A 39 11.99 16.17 -12.15
CA PRO A 39 11.10 15.21 -12.81
C PRO A 39 11.17 13.82 -12.15
N ALA A 40 12.37 13.37 -11.76
CA ALA A 40 12.55 12.08 -11.10
C ALA A 40 11.82 12.01 -9.75
N ILE A 41 11.87 13.10 -8.95
CA ILE A 41 11.15 13.18 -7.67
C ILE A 41 9.63 13.15 -7.90
N VAL A 42 9.13 13.89 -8.88
CA VAL A 42 7.69 13.90 -9.21
C VAL A 42 7.21 12.51 -9.62
N MET A 43 7.95 11.81 -10.49
CA MET A 43 7.64 10.44 -10.88
C MET A 43 7.66 9.48 -9.68
N GLN A 44 8.61 9.64 -8.77
CA GLN A 44 8.68 8.84 -7.55
C GLN A 44 7.44 9.05 -6.67
N ILE A 45 7.00 10.29 -6.46
CA ILE A 45 5.80 10.59 -5.67
C ILE A 45 4.56 9.97 -6.31
N GLN A 46 4.42 10.08 -7.64
CA GLN A 46 3.30 9.47 -8.35
C GLN A 46 3.27 7.95 -8.14
N SER A 47 4.42 7.28 -8.31
CA SER A 47 4.51 5.84 -8.08
C SER A 47 4.14 5.45 -6.64
N SER A 48 4.52 6.26 -5.64
CA SER A 48 4.17 6.02 -4.24
C SER A 48 2.66 6.08 -3.97
N LEU A 49 1.92 6.95 -4.67
CA LEU A 49 0.46 7.01 -4.58
C LEU A 49 -0.20 5.79 -5.22
N ASP A 50 0.32 5.33 -6.36
CA ASP A 50 -0.18 4.13 -7.05
C ASP A 50 0.04 2.86 -6.21
N TYR A 51 1.08 2.81 -5.39
CA TYR A 51 1.26 1.70 -4.43
C TYR A 51 0.26 1.74 -3.28
N ALA A 52 -0.08 2.93 -2.78
CA ALA A 52 -1.02 3.08 -1.67
C ALA A 52 -2.43 2.62 -2.08
N THR A 53 -2.89 3.01 -3.27
CA THR A 53 -4.20 2.61 -3.80
C THR A 53 -4.28 1.09 -4.02
N GLN A 54 -3.25 0.48 -4.61
CA GLN A 54 -3.21 -0.99 -4.77
C GLN A 54 -3.22 -1.75 -3.44
N ALA A 55 -2.58 -1.20 -2.39
CA ALA A 55 -2.61 -1.79 -1.06
C ALA A 55 -4.01 -1.71 -0.43
N GLU A 56 -4.70 -0.58 -0.61
CA GLU A 56 -6.09 -0.39 -0.19
C GLU A 56 -7.02 -1.38 -0.91
N ASP A 57 -6.88 -1.53 -2.23
CA ASP A 57 -7.70 -2.42 -3.04
C ASP A 57 -7.60 -3.87 -2.58
N LYS A 58 -6.38 -4.35 -2.31
CA LYS A 58 -6.16 -5.69 -1.77
C LYS A 58 -6.80 -5.86 -0.39
N THR A 59 -6.76 -4.83 0.43
CA THR A 59 -7.36 -4.85 1.77
C THR A 59 -8.88 -4.95 1.70
N PHE A 60 -9.51 -4.17 0.81
CA PHE A 60 -10.95 -4.25 0.60
C PHE A 60 -11.38 -5.57 -0.03
N ALA A 61 -10.66 -6.05 -1.05
CA ALA A 61 -10.92 -7.37 -1.63
C ALA A 61 -10.86 -8.49 -0.58
N TYR A 62 -9.89 -8.42 0.32
CA TYR A 62 -9.75 -9.36 1.44
C TYR A 62 -10.93 -9.29 2.42
N TRP A 63 -11.34 -8.09 2.84
CA TRP A 63 -12.50 -7.93 3.73
C TRP A 63 -13.80 -8.42 3.11
N ILE A 64 -13.99 -8.19 1.80
CA ILE A 64 -15.15 -8.71 1.07
C ILE A 64 -15.11 -10.24 1.04
N ALA A 65 -13.95 -10.83 0.72
CA ALA A 65 -13.78 -12.28 0.71
C ALA A 65 -14.06 -12.89 2.09
N GLU A 66 -13.61 -12.23 3.16
CA GLU A 66 -13.82 -12.68 4.53
C GLU A 66 -15.29 -12.58 4.93
N ASN A 67 -15.97 -11.47 4.62
CA ASN A 67 -17.41 -11.34 4.84
C ASN A 67 -18.18 -12.46 4.15
N LYS A 68 -17.82 -12.79 2.90
CA LYS A 68 -18.42 -13.91 2.15
C LYS A 68 -18.09 -15.27 2.77
N SER A 69 -16.88 -15.47 3.29
CA SER A 69 -16.50 -16.70 3.99
C SER A 69 -17.41 -16.92 5.22
N GLN A 70 -17.63 -15.86 6.00
CA GLN A 70 -18.48 -15.88 7.18
C GLN A 70 -19.96 -16.11 6.81
N GLU A 71 -20.46 -15.51 5.73
CA GLU A 71 -21.81 -15.80 5.22
C GLU A 71 -22.02 -17.29 4.95
N ILE A 72 -21.05 -17.95 4.29
CA ILE A 72 -21.11 -19.39 4.01
C ILE A 72 -21.08 -20.20 5.32
N ILE A 73 -20.16 -19.88 6.23
CA ILE A 73 -20.02 -20.58 7.52
C ILE A 73 -21.30 -20.47 8.34
N LEU A 74 -21.89 -19.28 8.41
CA LEU A 74 -23.15 -19.03 9.13
C LEU A 74 -24.33 -19.75 8.47
N ALA A 75 -24.43 -19.72 7.14
CA ALA A 75 -25.47 -20.43 6.41
C ALA A 75 -25.39 -21.95 6.66
N HIS A 76 -24.18 -22.50 6.74
CA HIS A 76 -23.99 -23.91 7.08
C HIS A 76 -24.35 -24.21 8.55
N ARG A 77 -23.88 -23.39 9.50
CA ARG A 77 -24.15 -23.63 10.93
C ARG A 77 -25.63 -23.54 11.28
N LEU A 78 -26.35 -22.57 10.73
CA LEU A 78 -27.74 -22.29 11.09
C LEU A 78 -28.75 -23.08 10.27
N LYS A 79 -28.48 -23.30 8.98
CA LYS A 79 -29.44 -23.90 8.04
C LYS A 79 -28.95 -25.20 7.41
N LYS A 80 -27.75 -25.69 7.79
CA LYS A 80 -27.08 -26.84 7.14
C LYS A 80 -26.97 -26.68 5.61
N LYS A 81 -26.95 -25.43 5.12
CA LYS A 81 -26.82 -25.13 3.70
C LYS A 81 -25.36 -25.33 3.27
N LEU A 82 -25.14 -26.03 2.17
CA LEU A 82 -23.82 -26.15 1.56
C LEU A 82 -23.54 -24.97 0.61
N PRO A 83 -22.27 -24.56 0.44
CA PRO A 83 -21.92 -23.55 -0.54
C PRO A 83 -22.33 -23.98 -1.95
N PRO A 84 -22.73 -23.05 -2.82
CA PRO A 84 -23.07 -23.35 -4.20
C PRO A 84 -21.85 -23.87 -4.96
N LYS A 85 -22.06 -24.70 -6.00
CA LYS A 85 -20.97 -25.24 -6.83
C LYS A 85 -20.19 -24.14 -7.53
N ARG A 86 -20.91 -23.14 -8.04
CA ARG A 86 -20.37 -21.91 -8.60
C ARG A 86 -21.42 -20.82 -8.46
N GLU A 87 -21.03 -19.66 -7.96
CA GLU A 87 -21.86 -18.46 -7.86
C GLU A 87 -20.98 -17.24 -8.11
N SER A 88 -21.49 -16.21 -8.75
CA SER A 88 -20.74 -14.97 -9.02
C SER A 88 -21.71 -13.82 -9.12
N ASP A 89 -21.34 -12.69 -8.55
CA ASP A 89 -22.13 -11.47 -8.61
C ASP A 89 -21.24 -10.23 -8.45
N THR A 90 -21.83 -9.05 -8.48
CA THR A 90 -21.17 -7.80 -8.08
C THR A 90 -21.73 -7.28 -6.76
N MET A 91 -20.93 -6.48 -6.05
CA MET A 91 -21.36 -5.78 -4.84
C MET A 91 -20.65 -4.45 -4.68
N GLU A 92 -21.30 -3.51 -4.01
CA GLU A 92 -20.68 -2.22 -3.67
C GLU A 92 -20.00 -2.29 -2.30
N PHE A 93 -18.74 -1.85 -2.23
CA PHE A 93 -17.98 -1.74 -0.99
C PHE A 93 -16.94 -0.62 -1.07
N GLY A 94 -16.91 0.25 -0.06
CA GLY A 94 -15.99 1.39 -0.04
C GLY A 94 -16.20 2.38 -1.20
N GLY A 95 -17.45 2.55 -1.65
CA GLY A 95 -17.80 3.45 -2.76
C GLY A 95 -17.38 2.99 -4.15
N ARG A 96 -17.04 1.71 -4.30
CA ARG A 96 -16.68 1.07 -5.58
C ARG A 96 -17.43 -0.24 -5.75
N GLU A 97 -17.62 -0.64 -7.01
CA GLU A 97 -18.20 -1.93 -7.36
C GLU A 97 -17.09 -3.00 -7.43
N TRP A 98 -17.40 -4.18 -6.90
CA TRP A 98 -16.49 -5.32 -6.79
C TRP A 98 -17.15 -6.56 -7.37
N ALA A 99 -16.44 -7.30 -8.20
CA ALA A 99 -16.85 -8.62 -8.67
C ALA A 99 -16.37 -9.69 -7.69
N TRP A 100 -17.23 -10.64 -7.36
CA TRP A 100 -16.87 -11.80 -6.56
C TRP A 100 -17.36 -13.10 -7.18
N GLN A 101 -16.64 -14.18 -6.90
CA GLN A 101 -16.99 -15.52 -7.35
C GLN A 101 -16.70 -16.55 -6.27
N ILE A 102 -17.66 -17.43 -6.02
CA ILE A 102 -17.52 -18.61 -5.17
C ILE A 102 -17.45 -19.84 -6.07
N VAL A 103 -16.50 -20.72 -5.82
CA VAL A 103 -16.42 -22.05 -6.44
C VAL A 103 -16.28 -23.09 -5.34
N SER A 104 -17.12 -24.14 -5.36
CA SER A 104 -17.03 -25.23 -4.39
C SER A 104 -16.91 -26.59 -5.05
N LYS A 105 -16.18 -27.48 -4.38
CA LYS A 105 -15.98 -28.87 -4.79
C LYS A 105 -16.00 -29.78 -3.56
N LYS A 106 -16.53 -30.98 -3.75
CA LYS A 106 -16.45 -32.05 -2.75
C LYS A 106 -15.05 -32.66 -2.78
N VAL A 107 -14.45 -32.85 -1.61
CA VAL A 107 -13.12 -33.43 -1.41
C VAL A 107 -13.20 -34.51 -0.34
N GLY A 108 -12.41 -35.58 -0.48
CA GLY A 108 -12.41 -36.71 0.45
C GLY A 108 -13.41 -37.81 0.10
N GLU A 109 -13.31 -38.93 0.82
CA GLU A 109 -14.10 -40.14 0.57
C GLU A 109 -14.90 -40.56 1.82
N LYS A 110 -16.11 -41.10 1.58
CA LYS A 110 -17.03 -41.64 2.61
C LYS A 110 -17.19 -40.70 3.81
N GLU A 111 -16.70 -41.10 4.98
CA GLU A 111 -16.90 -40.40 6.26
C GLU A 111 -16.00 -39.16 6.44
N THR A 112 -15.00 -38.99 5.57
CA THR A 112 -14.09 -37.81 5.58
C THR A 112 -14.47 -36.76 4.54
N ALA A 113 -15.65 -36.90 3.95
CA ALA A 113 -16.06 -36.05 2.86
C ALA A 113 -16.32 -34.62 3.36
N MET A 114 -15.58 -33.67 2.79
CA MET A 114 -15.63 -32.25 3.08
C MET A 114 -16.03 -31.47 1.83
N GLN A 115 -16.68 -30.34 2.01
CA GLN A 115 -16.93 -29.36 0.96
C GLN A 115 -15.86 -28.28 1.02
N GLN A 116 -14.95 -28.27 0.04
CA GLN A 116 -14.00 -27.18 -0.15
C GLN A 116 -14.69 -26.06 -0.93
N TYR A 117 -14.53 -24.81 -0.50
CA TYR A 117 -14.95 -23.64 -1.25
C TYR A 117 -13.82 -22.62 -1.35
N GLU A 118 -13.80 -21.89 -2.46
CA GLU A 118 -12.86 -20.82 -2.72
C GLU A 118 -13.64 -19.59 -3.17
N ILE A 119 -13.28 -18.44 -2.61
CA ILE A 119 -13.90 -17.14 -2.84
C ILE A 119 -12.85 -16.27 -3.50
N PHE A 120 -13.17 -15.74 -4.67
CA PHE A 120 -12.34 -14.81 -5.42
C PHE A 120 -13.02 -13.45 -5.43
N VAL A 121 -12.23 -12.39 -5.24
CA VAL A 121 -12.73 -11.00 -5.24
C VAL A 121 -11.77 -10.11 -6.02
N GLY A 122 -12.32 -9.26 -6.88
CA GLY A 122 -11.58 -8.36 -7.75
C GLY A 122 -12.41 -7.16 -8.19
N LEU A 123 -11.76 -6.19 -8.83
CA LEU A 123 -12.45 -5.03 -9.42
C LEU A 123 -13.20 -5.45 -10.70
N GLU A 124 -12.62 -6.37 -11.46
CA GLU A 124 -13.22 -6.92 -12.67
C GLU A 124 -13.28 -8.44 -12.60
N LYS A 125 -14.18 -9.03 -13.39
CA LYS A 125 -14.25 -10.49 -13.52
C LYS A 125 -12.94 -11.01 -14.12
N ASP A 126 -12.46 -12.12 -13.60
CA ASP A 126 -11.19 -12.75 -13.99
C ASP A 126 -9.91 -11.98 -13.59
N GLU A 127 -10.02 -10.81 -12.95
CA GLU A 127 -8.90 -10.08 -12.34
C GLU A 127 -9.02 -10.07 -10.80
N TRP A 128 -8.69 -11.21 -10.19
CA TRP A 128 -8.84 -11.41 -8.76
C TRP A 128 -7.69 -10.79 -7.96
N LEU A 129 -8.02 -9.92 -7.01
CA LEU A 129 -7.08 -9.25 -6.10
C LEU A 129 -6.88 -10.00 -4.79
N ALA A 130 -7.89 -10.73 -4.34
CA ALA A 130 -7.82 -11.57 -3.15
C ALA A 130 -8.61 -12.87 -3.35
N ASN A 131 -8.12 -13.94 -2.72
CA ASN A 131 -8.86 -15.19 -2.61
C ASN A 131 -8.79 -15.78 -1.19
N ILE A 132 -9.88 -16.39 -0.74
CA ILE A 132 -9.96 -17.13 0.52
C ILE A 132 -10.49 -18.53 0.23
N MET A 133 -9.79 -19.53 0.75
CA MET A 133 -10.17 -20.94 0.65
C MET A 133 -10.58 -21.48 2.02
N GLY A 134 -11.70 -22.20 2.05
CA GLY A 134 -12.24 -22.80 3.27
C GLY A 134 -12.75 -24.22 3.05
N TYR A 135 -13.03 -24.90 4.15
CA TYR A 135 -13.56 -26.26 4.19
C TYR A 135 -14.74 -26.34 5.15
N LEU A 136 -15.75 -27.11 4.77
CA LEU A 136 -16.93 -27.40 5.58
C LEU A 136 -17.15 -28.92 5.65
N PRO A 137 -17.48 -29.48 6.82
CA PRO A 137 -17.91 -30.88 6.90
C PRO A 137 -19.26 -31.06 6.19
N LEU A 138 -19.45 -32.21 5.55
CA LEU A 138 -20.73 -32.60 4.93
C LEU A 138 -21.71 -33.20 5.95
#